data_AF-A0A1S3EQV5-F1
#
_entry.id   AF-A0A1S3EQV5-F1
#
_cell.length_a   1.000
_cell.length_b   1.000
_cell.length_c   1.000
_cell.angle_alpha   90.00
_cell.angle_beta   90.00
_cell.angle_gamma   90.00
#
_symmetry.space_group_name_H-M   'P 1'
#
loop_
_entity.id
_entity.type
_entity.pdbx_description
1 polymer ?
#
loop_
_entity_poly.entity_id
_entity_poly.type
_entity_poly.pdbx_seq_one_letter_code
_entity_poly.pdbx_strand_id
1 'polypeptide(L)'
;MYTHSKVVGTRSNTSNPSGNPSEQHGGLNPLQSQKQGLERGPQGPALKSSGHVGQRSANAYTLIAPNEKRRQQIQRIAEQELANLEKWKQQNRPKPIHLVPRRLGGNQSESEVRKKQQLQLMQSKYQQKLKREESLRIKKEAEEAELQRMKAIQREKSNKLEEKKRLQEDLRRERLRDHHQSKTAEFLSRLDTELPNRRTCQTTFHDLQSATWNKLLEPKRQQQEEERAKIHQTEHRRVNNAFLDRLQGTSQPGGLGQSGGYCNMNSANSWDI
;
A
#
# COMPACT_ATOMS: atom_id res chain seq x y z
N MET A 1 -11.43 26.76 11.70
CA MET A 1 -10.28 26.38 10.85
C MET A 1 -10.71 25.20 9.98
N TYR A 2 -11.24 25.51 8.80
CA TYR A 2 -11.69 24.54 7.80
C TYR A 2 -10.51 24.20 6.87
N THR A 3 -10.33 22.92 6.53
CA THR A 3 -9.55 22.53 5.34
C THR A 3 -10.30 21.42 4.60
N HIS A 4 -10.90 21.80 3.48
CA HIS A 4 -11.39 20.91 2.45
C HIS A 4 -10.22 20.51 1.55
N SER A 5 -10.12 19.22 1.18
CA SER A 5 -9.31 18.80 0.03
C SER A 5 -10.24 18.18 -1.00
N LYS A 6 -10.36 18.85 -2.15
CA LYS A 6 -11.05 18.41 -3.36
C LYS A 6 -10.03 17.69 -4.24
N VAL A 7 -10.41 16.52 -4.78
CA VAL A 7 -9.77 15.94 -5.96
C VAL A 7 -10.84 15.82 -7.03
N VAL A 8 -10.56 16.43 -8.19
CA VAL A 8 -11.38 16.49 -9.40
C VAL A 8 -10.61 15.82 -10.53
N GLY A 9 -11.35 15.09 -11.38
CA GLY A 9 -10.96 14.65 -12.72
C GLY A 9 -11.20 13.15 -12.91
N THR A 10 -11.83 12.62 -13.95
CA THR A 10 -12.40 13.17 -15.18
C THR A 10 -13.41 12.12 -15.71
N ARG A 11 -14.48 12.55 -16.38
CA ARG A 11 -15.52 11.70 -16.99
C ARG A 11 -15.07 11.20 -18.38
N SER A 12 -15.44 9.97 -18.72
CA SER A 12 -15.57 9.51 -20.11
C SER A 12 -16.72 8.49 -20.21
N ASN A 13 -17.76 8.86 -20.96
CA ASN A 13 -18.87 7.99 -21.40
C ASN A 13 -18.45 7.29 -22.71
N THR A 14 -18.73 6.01 -22.92
CA THR A 14 -19.81 5.38 -23.75
C THR A 14 -19.31 3.93 -23.99
N SER A 15 -20.09 2.84 -24.06
CA SER A 15 -21.27 2.54 -24.88
C SER A 15 -21.97 1.22 -24.41
N ASN A 16 -23.17 0.99 -24.94
CA ASN A 16 -24.24 0.03 -24.56
C ASN A 16 -23.92 -1.48 -24.51
N PRO A 17 -24.87 -2.27 -23.94
CA PRO A 17 -25.41 -3.40 -24.70
C PRO A 17 -26.95 -3.47 -24.74
N SER A 18 -27.46 -3.61 -25.97
CA SER A 18 -28.43 -4.62 -26.44
C SER A 18 -29.47 -5.18 -25.45
N GLY A 19 -30.76 -4.96 -25.76
CA GLY A 19 -31.87 -5.80 -25.29
C GLY A 19 -33.25 -5.25 -25.64
N ASN A 20 -33.80 -5.65 -26.79
CA ASN A 20 -35.24 -5.64 -27.09
C ASN A 20 -35.87 -6.90 -26.46
N PRO A 21 -37.17 -6.91 -26.06
CA PRO A 21 -38.24 -7.03 -27.04
C PRO A 21 -39.49 -6.17 -26.78
N SER A 22 -40.18 -5.91 -27.89
CA SER A 22 -41.55 -5.46 -28.00
C SER A 22 -42.53 -6.41 -27.31
N GLU A 23 -43.58 -5.89 -26.70
CA GLU A 23 -44.90 -6.49 -26.81
C GLU A 23 -46.02 -5.48 -26.60
N GLN A 24 -47.13 -5.75 -27.28
CA GLN A 24 -48.19 -4.84 -27.66
C GLN A 24 -49.20 -4.58 -26.52
N HIS A 25 -49.69 -3.35 -26.44
CA HIS A 25 -51.09 -3.04 -26.12
C HIS A 25 -51.40 -1.78 -26.92
N GLY A 26 -52.25 -1.82 -27.95
CA GLY A 26 -53.67 -2.14 -27.82
C GLY A 26 -54.39 -0.83 -27.54
N GLY A 27 -54.73 -0.11 -28.61
CA GLY A 27 -55.11 1.31 -28.57
C GLY A 27 -56.48 1.61 -27.95
N LEU A 28 -56.81 2.90 -27.95
CA LEU A 28 -58.08 3.47 -28.42
C LEU A 28 -57.99 5.01 -28.36
N ASN A 29 -57.94 5.60 -29.56
CA ASN A 29 -58.42 6.90 -30.03
C ASN A 29 -57.98 8.25 -29.41
N PRO A 30 -57.46 9.17 -30.26
CA PRO A 30 -57.36 10.60 -29.99
C PRO A 30 -58.63 11.34 -30.45
N LEU A 31 -59.23 12.16 -29.58
CA LEU A 31 -60.22 13.16 -30.02
C LEU A 31 -59.75 14.57 -29.67
N GLN A 32 -59.19 15.19 -30.70
CA GLN A 32 -59.23 16.61 -31.06
C GLN A 32 -59.84 17.57 -30.01
N SER A 33 -58.98 18.32 -29.33
CA SER A 33 -59.37 19.61 -28.76
C SER A 33 -59.26 20.68 -29.84
N GLN A 34 -60.36 20.90 -30.55
CA GLN A 34 -60.56 21.98 -31.51
C GLN A 34 -60.73 23.31 -30.75
N LYS A 35 -59.78 24.22 -30.94
CA LYS A 35 -59.96 25.65 -30.62
C LYS A 35 -60.87 26.28 -31.67
N GLN A 36 -61.68 27.23 -31.18
CA GLN A 36 -62.19 28.47 -31.80
C GLN A 36 -63.71 28.58 -31.81
N GLY A 37 -64.19 29.78 -31.50
CA GLY A 37 -65.50 30.25 -31.92
C GLY A 37 -66.27 30.98 -30.84
N LEU A 38 -66.14 32.31 -30.82
CA LEU A 38 -67.20 33.19 -30.35
C LEU A 38 -68.52 32.83 -31.04
N GLU A 39 -69.64 32.83 -30.32
CA GLU A 39 -70.92 33.34 -30.82
C GLU A 39 -71.89 33.57 -29.66
N ARG A 40 -72.88 34.42 -29.93
CA ARG A 40 -73.58 35.35 -29.04
C ARG A 40 -75.01 34.90 -28.73
N GLY A 41 -75.52 35.31 -27.55
CA GLY A 41 -76.95 35.65 -27.34
C GLY A 41 -77.65 34.98 -26.15
N PRO A 42 -78.75 35.54 -25.59
CA PRO A 42 -79.57 36.65 -26.11
C PRO A 42 -79.60 37.92 -25.23
N GLN A 43 -80.11 39.00 -25.82
CA GLN A 43 -80.29 40.33 -25.24
C GLN A 43 -81.47 40.43 -24.26
N GLY A 44 -81.32 41.33 -23.27
CA GLY A 44 -82.38 42.19 -22.74
C GLY A 44 -82.33 42.41 -21.21
N PRO A 45 -82.67 43.59 -20.66
CA PRO A 45 -82.99 44.88 -21.28
C PRO A 45 -81.99 45.99 -20.91
N ALA A 46 -81.95 47.01 -21.77
CA ALA A 46 -81.37 48.31 -21.48
C ALA A 46 -82.13 48.99 -20.33
N LEU A 47 -81.44 49.21 -19.22
CA LEU A 47 -81.74 50.25 -18.22
C LEU A 47 -80.38 50.85 -17.85
N LYS A 48 -80.02 51.91 -18.56
CA LYS A 48 -79.98 53.27 -18.00
C LYS A 48 -79.07 53.33 -16.77
N SER A 49 -77.90 53.94 -17.00
CA SER A 49 -77.38 55.02 -16.17
C SER A 49 -77.94 55.01 -14.74
N SER A 50 -77.26 54.31 -13.84
CA SER A 50 -77.33 54.63 -12.42
C SER A 50 -75.92 54.68 -11.86
N GLY A 51 -75.39 55.90 -11.86
CA GLY A 51 -74.47 56.40 -10.86
C GLY A 51 -73.15 55.66 -10.73
N HIS A 52 -72.11 56.22 -11.36
CA HIS A 52 -70.76 56.21 -10.80
C HIS A 52 -70.78 56.86 -9.41
N VAL A 53 -71.22 56.13 -8.38
CA VAL A 53 -71.13 56.61 -7.00
C VAL A 53 -69.89 55.96 -6.39
N GLY A 54 -68.73 56.54 -6.68
CA GLY A 54 -67.49 56.25 -5.95
C GLY A 54 -66.23 56.04 -6.77
N GLN A 55 -66.21 56.24 -8.09
CA GLN A 55 -64.96 56.27 -8.86
C GLN A 55 -64.37 57.68 -8.86
N ARG A 56 -63.36 57.91 -8.02
CA ARG A 56 -62.50 59.10 -8.11
C ARG A 56 -61.33 58.76 -9.05
N SER A 57 -61.28 59.40 -10.21
CA SER A 57 -60.16 59.26 -11.17
C SER A 57 -59.10 60.33 -10.88
N ALA A 58 -57.89 59.91 -10.55
CA ALA A 58 -56.72 60.78 -10.47
C ALA A 58 -55.84 60.49 -11.69
N ASN A 59 -56.09 61.21 -12.78
CA ASN A 59 -55.40 61.27 -14.08
C ASN A 59 -54.99 59.93 -14.76
N ALA A 60 -54.22 59.06 -14.12
CA ALA A 60 -53.71 57.79 -14.67
C ALA A 60 -54.30 56.51 -14.04
N TYR A 61 -55.03 56.60 -12.93
CA TYR A 61 -55.69 55.43 -12.31
C TYR A 61 -57.06 55.76 -11.72
N THR A 62 -57.91 54.73 -11.67
CA THR A 62 -59.26 54.83 -11.12
C THR A 62 -59.32 54.16 -9.75
N LEU A 63 -59.64 54.93 -8.71
CA LEU A 63 -59.91 54.37 -7.38
C LEU A 63 -61.37 53.92 -7.32
N ILE A 64 -61.58 52.60 -7.28
CA ILE A 64 -62.91 51.99 -7.09
C ILE A 64 -63.11 51.77 -5.59
N ALA A 65 -64.07 52.47 -4.99
CA ALA A 65 -64.44 52.26 -3.60
C ALA A 65 -64.95 50.82 -3.38
N PRO A 66 -64.55 50.15 -2.29
CA PRO A 66 -65.03 48.80 -2.01
C PRO A 66 -66.56 48.77 -1.82
N ASN A 67 -67.24 47.92 -2.60
CA ASN A 67 -68.68 47.72 -2.45
C ASN A 67 -68.94 46.87 -1.20
N GLU A 68 -69.47 47.50 -0.16
CA GLU A 68 -69.65 46.86 1.15
C GLU A 68 -70.67 45.73 1.13
N LYS A 69 -71.73 45.83 0.30
CA LYS A 69 -72.71 44.75 0.13
C LYS A 69 -72.07 43.53 -0.54
N ARG A 70 -71.25 43.75 -1.57
CA ARG A 70 -70.51 42.68 -2.26
C ARG A 70 -69.48 42.04 -1.32
N ARG A 71 -68.80 42.84 -0.49
CA ARG A 71 -67.87 42.35 0.54
C ARG A 71 -68.58 41.45 1.55
N GLN A 72 -69.68 41.91 2.12
CA GLN A 72 -70.47 41.13 3.07
C GLN A 72 -71.01 39.83 2.45
N GLN A 73 -71.44 39.88 1.18
CA GLN A 73 -71.85 38.67 0.45
C GLN A 73 -70.70 37.68 0.30
N ILE A 74 -69.51 38.14 -0.08
CA ILE A 74 -68.31 37.29 -0.20
C ILE A 74 -67.94 36.70 1.17
N GLN A 75 -68.03 37.48 2.25
CA GLN A 75 -67.77 37.00 3.60
C GLN A 75 -68.76 35.91 4.03
N ARG A 76 -70.06 36.11 3.81
CA ARG A 76 -71.08 35.10 4.12
C ARG A 76 -70.87 33.81 3.34
N ILE A 77 -70.53 33.90 2.07
CA ILE A 77 -70.22 32.73 1.24
C ILE A 77 -68.97 32.02 1.79
N ALA A 78 -67.92 32.76 2.11
CA ALA A 78 -66.68 32.19 2.66
C ALA A 78 -66.94 31.47 4.01
N GLU A 79 -67.74 32.07 4.89
CA GLU A 79 -68.15 31.46 6.16
C GLU A 79 -68.97 30.18 5.93
N GLN A 80 -69.92 30.21 4.99
CA GLN A 80 -70.74 29.06 4.64
C GLN A 80 -69.90 27.93 4.03
N GLU A 81 -68.96 28.24 3.14
CA GLU A 81 -68.04 27.26 2.54
C GLU A 81 -67.12 26.63 3.59
N LEU A 82 -66.61 27.44 4.52
CA LEU A 82 -65.79 26.95 5.64
C LEU A 82 -66.57 25.97 6.52
N ALA A 83 -67.81 26.32 6.88
CA ALA A 83 -68.68 25.44 7.65
C ALA A 83 -69.04 24.15 6.90
N ASN A 84 -69.28 24.24 5.58
CA ASN A 84 -69.53 23.07 4.74
C ASN A 84 -68.31 22.14 4.67
N LEU A 85 -67.11 22.70 4.54
CA LEU A 85 -65.86 21.95 4.53
C LEU A 85 -65.61 21.24 5.86
N GLU A 86 -65.91 21.90 6.98
CA GLU A 86 -65.80 21.29 8.30
C GLU A 86 -66.76 20.10 8.47
N LYS A 87 -68.02 20.26 8.07
CA LYS A 87 -69.00 19.15 8.05
C LYS A 87 -68.53 18.00 7.16
N TRP A 88 -68.00 18.29 5.97
CA TRP A 88 -67.46 17.27 5.07
C TRP A 88 -66.28 16.53 5.70
N LYS A 89 -65.37 17.24 6.37
CA LYS A 89 -64.25 16.62 7.11
C LYS A 89 -64.72 15.73 8.24
N GLN A 90 -65.76 16.13 8.97
CA GLN A 90 -66.34 15.31 10.04
C GLN A 90 -67.01 14.06 9.47
N GLN A 91 -67.76 14.18 8.38
CA GLN A 91 -68.43 13.06 7.72
C GLN A 91 -67.45 12.08 7.08
N ASN A 92 -66.37 12.59 6.47
CA ASN A 92 -65.33 11.77 5.82
C ASN A 92 -64.18 11.44 6.76
N ARG A 93 -64.33 11.68 8.07
CA ARG A 93 -63.31 11.33 9.03
C ARG A 93 -63.20 9.81 9.07
N PRO A 94 -62.03 9.22 8.75
CA PRO A 94 -61.87 7.78 8.88
C PRO A 94 -62.08 7.37 10.34
N LYS A 95 -62.85 6.31 10.57
CA LYS A 95 -63.09 5.80 11.92
C LYS A 95 -61.75 5.31 12.50
N PRO A 96 -61.43 5.66 13.76
CA PRO A 96 -60.26 5.12 14.44
C PRO A 96 -60.29 3.60 14.41
N ILE A 97 -59.23 3.01 13.84
CA ILE A 97 -59.11 1.55 13.74
C ILE A 97 -58.61 1.04 15.09
N HIS A 98 -59.51 0.46 15.88
CA HIS A 98 -59.19 -0.20 17.15
C HIS A 98 -58.96 -1.70 16.92
N LEU A 99 -57.97 -2.05 16.09
CA LEU A 99 -57.54 -3.42 15.91
C LEU A 99 -56.38 -3.73 16.86
N VAL A 100 -56.46 -4.84 17.59
CA VAL A 100 -55.32 -5.39 18.31
C VAL A 100 -54.28 -5.81 17.27
N PRO A 101 -53.03 -5.31 17.31
CA PRO A 101 -52.01 -5.69 16.35
C PRO A 101 -51.84 -7.20 16.31
N ARG A 102 -52.28 -7.83 15.20
CA ARG A 102 -52.08 -9.25 14.94
C ARG A 102 -50.66 -9.41 14.41
N ARG A 103 -49.81 -10.19 15.09
CA ARG A 103 -48.47 -10.51 14.59
C ARG A 103 -48.62 -11.31 13.29
N LEU A 104 -48.37 -10.65 12.16
CA LEU A 104 -48.41 -11.27 10.85
C LEU A 104 -46.96 -11.60 10.45
N GLY A 105 -46.57 -12.87 10.65
CA GLY A 105 -45.29 -13.42 10.19
C GLY A 105 -44.09 -13.20 11.13
N GLY A 106 -43.18 -14.18 11.15
CA GLY A 106 -41.93 -14.18 11.91
C GLY A 106 -42.06 -14.80 13.31
N ASN A 107 -41.47 -15.99 13.50
CA ASN A 107 -41.41 -16.67 14.82
C ASN A 107 -40.32 -16.09 15.73
N GLN A 108 -39.53 -15.13 15.25
CA GLN A 108 -38.39 -14.57 15.98
C GLN A 108 -38.80 -13.29 16.68
N SER A 109 -38.42 -13.17 17.95
CA SER A 109 -38.55 -11.93 18.71
C SER A 109 -37.53 -10.90 18.20
N GLU A 110 -37.87 -9.61 18.26
CA GLU A 110 -36.94 -8.52 17.89
C GLU A 110 -35.59 -8.64 18.61
N SER A 111 -35.65 -9.01 19.90
CA SER A 111 -34.47 -9.24 20.74
C SER A 111 -33.56 -10.35 20.22
N GLU A 112 -34.13 -11.44 19.70
CA GLU A 112 -33.38 -12.57 19.12
C GLU A 112 -32.68 -12.15 17.83
N VAL A 113 -33.39 -11.38 16.99
CA VAL A 113 -32.83 -10.82 15.75
C VAL A 113 -31.65 -9.89 16.08
N ARG A 114 -31.80 -9.01 17.06
CA ARG A 114 -30.72 -8.10 17.51
C ARG A 114 -29.51 -8.87 18.06
N LYS A 115 -29.75 -9.89 18.90
CA LYS A 115 -28.68 -10.74 19.44
C LYS A 115 -27.94 -11.48 18.33
N LYS A 116 -28.67 -12.03 17.36
CA LYS A 116 -28.09 -12.73 16.21
C LYS A 116 -27.26 -11.80 15.33
N GLN A 117 -27.76 -10.59 15.06
CA GLN A 117 -27.04 -9.57 14.31
C GLN A 117 -25.73 -9.17 15.01
N GLN A 118 -25.78 -8.98 16.33
CA GLN A 118 -24.59 -8.68 17.13
C GLN A 118 -23.55 -9.81 17.06
N LEU A 119 -23.99 -11.06 17.20
CA LEU A 119 -23.10 -12.22 17.13
C LEU A 119 -22.46 -12.35 15.74
N GLN A 120 -23.24 -12.16 14.67
CA GLN A 120 -22.74 -12.21 13.30
C GLN A 120 -21.67 -11.12 13.05
N LEU A 121 -21.89 -9.92 13.55
CA LEU A 121 -20.92 -8.83 13.47
C LEU A 121 -19.61 -9.21 14.18
N MET A 122 -19.71 -9.78 15.38
CA MET A 122 -18.54 -10.24 16.15
C MET A 122 -17.75 -11.33 15.42
N GLN A 123 -18.44 -12.34 14.86
CA GLN A 123 -17.81 -13.42 14.11
C GLN A 123 -17.11 -12.90 12.85
N SER A 124 -17.78 -12.03 12.09
CA SER A 124 -17.21 -11.43 10.87
C SER A 124 -15.96 -10.59 11.18
N LYS A 125 -16.02 -9.75 12.23
CA LYS A 125 -14.86 -8.98 12.69
C LYS A 125 -13.68 -9.90 13.05
N TYR A 126 -13.95 -10.99 13.74
CA TYR A 126 -12.91 -11.95 14.12
C TYR A 126 -12.27 -12.64 12.92
N GLN A 127 -13.08 -13.14 11.99
CA GLN A 127 -12.59 -13.76 10.75
C GLN A 127 -11.76 -12.77 9.92
N GLN A 128 -12.18 -11.51 9.85
CA GLN A 128 -11.43 -10.49 9.14
C GLN A 128 -10.06 -10.23 9.79
N LYS A 129 -9.98 -10.25 11.13
CA LYS A 129 -8.72 -10.11 11.86
C LYS A 129 -7.76 -11.25 11.52
N LEU A 130 -8.23 -12.49 11.56
CA LEU A 130 -7.40 -13.65 11.20
C LEU A 130 -6.85 -13.54 9.77
N LYS A 131 -7.70 -13.23 8.79
CA LYS A 131 -7.27 -13.06 7.39
C LYS A 131 -6.22 -11.96 7.23
N ARG A 132 -6.34 -10.86 7.96
CA ARG A 132 -5.35 -9.78 7.95
C ARG A 132 -4.02 -10.26 8.50
N GLU A 133 -4.03 -10.92 9.66
CA GLU A 133 -2.81 -11.44 10.30
C GLU A 133 -2.11 -12.48 9.44
N GLU A 134 -2.86 -13.41 8.82
CA GLU A 134 -2.30 -14.38 7.88
C GLU A 134 -1.68 -13.70 6.66
N SER A 135 -2.37 -12.72 6.06
CA SER A 135 -1.81 -11.98 4.93
C SER A 135 -0.54 -11.22 5.29
N LEU A 136 -0.46 -10.68 6.52
CA LEU A 136 0.73 -10.00 7.02
C LEU A 136 1.88 -10.99 7.24
N ARG A 137 1.59 -12.18 7.78
CA ARG A 137 2.58 -13.23 8.00
C ARG A 137 3.16 -13.71 6.66
N ILE A 138 2.30 -13.99 5.68
CA ILE A 138 2.72 -14.43 4.34
C ILE A 138 3.59 -13.36 3.66
N LYS A 139 3.20 -12.08 3.76
CA LYS A 139 4.01 -10.97 3.22
C LYS A 139 5.39 -10.90 3.84
N LYS A 140 5.49 -10.99 5.17
CA LYS A 140 6.77 -10.99 5.89
C LYS A 140 7.66 -12.16 5.47
N GLU A 141 7.09 -13.36 5.36
CA GLU A 141 7.83 -14.55 4.93
C GLU A 141 8.34 -14.41 3.50
N ALA A 142 7.52 -13.88 2.59
CA ALA A 142 7.94 -13.61 1.21
C ALA A 142 9.07 -12.57 1.13
N GLU A 143 8.96 -11.47 1.89
CA GLU A 143 10.02 -10.46 1.99
C GLU A 143 11.32 -11.04 2.56
N GLU A 144 11.22 -11.90 3.59
CA GLU A 144 12.40 -12.58 4.15
C GLU A 144 13.04 -13.53 3.13
N ALA A 145 12.25 -14.33 2.42
CA ALA A 145 12.74 -15.24 1.39
C ALA A 145 13.43 -14.47 0.23
N GLU A 146 12.90 -13.32 -0.16
CA GLU A 146 13.53 -12.44 -1.16
C GLU A 146 14.89 -11.94 -0.67
N LEU A 147 14.95 -11.46 0.59
CA LEU A 147 16.19 -10.98 1.19
C LEU A 147 17.24 -12.11 1.32
N GLN A 148 16.81 -13.32 1.64
CA GLN A 148 17.69 -14.50 1.63
C GLN A 148 18.20 -14.80 0.22
N ARG A 149 17.36 -14.71 -0.81
CA ARG A 149 17.80 -14.84 -2.22
C ARG A 149 18.82 -13.78 -2.61
N MET A 150 18.56 -12.51 -2.29
CA MET A 150 19.51 -11.43 -2.56
C MET A 150 20.87 -11.69 -1.88
N LYS A 151 20.86 -12.14 -0.62
CA LYS A 151 22.07 -12.54 0.10
C LYS A 151 22.78 -13.72 -0.56
N ALA A 152 22.05 -14.75 -0.99
CA ALA A 152 22.61 -15.91 -1.68
C ALA A 152 23.29 -15.50 -2.99
N ILE A 153 22.64 -14.66 -3.79
CA ILE A 153 23.21 -14.11 -5.03
C ILE A 153 24.50 -13.33 -4.73
N GLN A 154 24.51 -12.51 -3.69
CA GLN A 154 25.70 -11.74 -3.32
C GLN A 154 26.86 -12.64 -2.86
N ARG A 155 26.55 -13.70 -2.09
CA ARG A 155 27.53 -14.71 -1.70
C ARG A 155 28.09 -15.45 -2.91
N GLU A 156 27.24 -15.88 -3.84
CA GLU A 156 27.67 -16.53 -5.07
C GLU A 156 28.61 -15.63 -5.89
N LYS A 157 28.25 -14.36 -6.06
CA LYS A 157 29.12 -13.36 -6.72
C LYS A 157 30.47 -13.21 -6.02
N SER A 158 30.47 -13.19 -4.69
CA SER A 158 31.70 -13.13 -3.88
C SER A 158 32.56 -14.38 -4.06
N ASN A 159 31.95 -15.56 -4.00
CA ASN A 159 32.64 -16.84 -4.18
C ASN A 159 33.27 -16.93 -5.57
N LYS A 160 32.53 -16.56 -6.61
CA LYS A 160 33.02 -16.55 -7.98
C LYS A 160 34.20 -15.59 -8.18
N LEU A 161 34.22 -14.47 -7.46
CA LEU A 161 35.35 -13.53 -7.48
C LEU A 161 36.58 -14.12 -6.77
N GLU A 162 36.38 -14.75 -5.61
CA GLU A 162 37.44 -15.40 -4.85
C GLU A 162 38.06 -16.58 -5.61
N GLU A 163 37.24 -17.41 -6.26
CA GLU A 163 37.71 -18.51 -7.11
C GLU A 163 38.59 -18.00 -8.26
N LYS A 164 38.21 -16.89 -8.91
CA LYS A 164 39.05 -16.27 -9.96
C LYS A 164 40.40 -15.81 -9.42
N LYS A 165 40.42 -15.19 -8.23
CA LYS A 165 41.68 -14.77 -7.58
C LYS A 165 42.54 -15.97 -7.23
N ARG A 166 41.94 -17.04 -6.70
CA ARG A 166 42.64 -18.30 -6.40
C ARG A 166 43.26 -18.90 -7.65
N LEU A 167 42.51 -19.02 -8.74
CA LEU A 167 43.03 -19.52 -10.01
C LEU A 167 44.20 -18.67 -10.54
N GLN A 168 44.12 -17.35 -10.44
CA GLN A 168 45.21 -16.46 -10.84
C GLN A 168 46.47 -16.65 -9.98
N GLU A 169 46.29 -16.75 -8.67
CA GLU A 169 47.38 -16.98 -7.73
C GLU A 169 48.00 -18.37 -7.91
N ASP A 170 47.19 -19.39 -8.19
CA ASP A 170 47.68 -20.75 -8.47
C ASP A 170 48.48 -20.80 -9.78
N LEU A 171 48.04 -20.12 -10.83
CA LEU A 171 48.82 -19.94 -12.06
C LEU A 171 50.14 -19.22 -11.81
N ARG A 172 50.13 -18.17 -10.97
CA ARG A 172 51.34 -17.45 -10.57
C ARG A 172 52.30 -18.38 -9.82
N ARG A 173 51.77 -19.20 -8.91
CA ARG A 173 52.55 -20.19 -8.15
C ARG A 173 53.11 -21.27 -9.05
N GLU A 174 52.34 -21.77 -10.01
CA GLU A 174 52.79 -22.78 -10.97
C GLU A 174 53.93 -22.22 -11.83
N ARG A 175 53.77 -21.03 -12.41
CA ARG A 175 54.84 -20.40 -13.18
C ARG A 175 56.12 -20.22 -12.35
N LEU A 176 56.00 -19.88 -11.08
CA LEU A 176 57.15 -19.75 -10.19
C LEU A 176 57.80 -21.11 -9.93
N ARG A 177 57.01 -22.17 -9.73
CA ARG A 177 57.50 -23.55 -9.60
C ARG A 177 58.20 -24.00 -10.89
N ASP A 178 57.58 -23.84 -12.05
CA ASP A 178 58.14 -24.18 -13.35
C ASP A 178 59.43 -23.42 -13.62
N HIS A 179 59.46 -22.11 -13.32
CA HIS A 179 60.66 -21.30 -13.44
C HIS A 179 61.78 -21.80 -12.53
N HIS A 180 61.45 -22.12 -11.27
CA HIS A 180 62.41 -22.67 -10.32
C HIS A 180 62.94 -24.04 -10.77
N GLN A 181 62.07 -24.92 -11.27
CA GLN A 181 62.45 -26.22 -11.82
C GLN A 181 63.34 -26.05 -13.05
N SER A 182 62.95 -25.17 -13.98
CA SER A 182 63.73 -24.88 -15.20
C SER A 182 65.10 -24.31 -14.85
N LYS A 183 65.19 -23.36 -13.90
CA LYS A 183 66.47 -22.79 -13.45
C LYS A 183 67.36 -23.81 -12.77
N THR A 184 66.79 -24.68 -11.94
CA THR A 184 67.51 -25.79 -11.31
C THR A 184 68.02 -26.77 -12.37
N ALA A 185 67.20 -27.14 -13.35
CA ALA A 185 67.59 -28.02 -14.45
C ALA A 185 68.66 -27.41 -15.36
N GLU A 186 68.55 -26.12 -15.69
CA GLU A 186 69.58 -25.36 -16.42
C GLU A 186 70.92 -25.39 -15.67
N PHE A 187 70.90 -25.16 -14.35
CA PHE A 187 72.10 -25.21 -13.52
C PHE A 187 72.73 -26.60 -13.51
N LEU A 188 71.93 -27.65 -13.30
CA LEU A 188 72.41 -29.04 -13.33
C LEU A 188 72.97 -29.41 -14.70
N SER A 189 72.30 -29.03 -15.79
CA SER A 189 72.76 -29.27 -17.15
C SER A 189 74.12 -28.59 -17.42
N ARG A 190 74.32 -27.37 -16.90
CA ARG A 190 75.62 -26.68 -16.98
C ARG A 190 76.72 -27.45 -16.25
N LEU A 191 76.43 -27.98 -15.06
CA LEU A 191 77.39 -28.80 -14.32
C LEU A 191 77.74 -30.08 -15.08
N ASP A 192 76.76 -30.74 -15.69
CA ASP A 192 76.99 -31.94 -16.49
C ASP A 192 77.83 -31.66 -17.74
N THR A 193 77.69 -30.48 -18.36
CA THR A 193 78.51 -30.08 -19.52
C THR A 193 79.93 -29.63 -19.17
N GLU A 194 80.15 -29.04 -17.99
CA GLU A 194 81.48 -28.61 -17.54
C GLU A 194 82.30 -29.73 -16.88
N LEU A 195 81.69 -30.91 -16.67
CA LEU A 195 82.36 -32.14 -16.24
C LEU A 195 82.76 -32.99 -17.46
N PRO A 196 84.02 -32.97 -17.92
CA PRO A 196 84.46 -33.93 -18.92
C PRO A 196 84.50 -35.31 -18.25
N ASN A 197 83.62 -36.22 -18.68
CA ASN A 197 83.62 -37.67 -18.43
C ASN A 197 84.66 -38.16 -17.39
N ARG A 198 84.44 -37.87 -16.11
CA ARG A 198 85.27 -38.38 -14.99
C ARG A 198 84.38 -39.15 -14.03
N ARG A 199 83.73 -40.19 -14.55
CA ARG A 199 83.03 -41.20 -13.76
C ARG A 199 84.06 -42.04 -12.99
N THR A 200 84.63 -41.50 -11.91
CA THR A 200 85.46 -42.29 -10.99
C THR A 200 85.62 -41.72 -9.57
N CYS A 201 84.89 -40.68 -9.16
CA CYS A 201 84.88 -40.23 -7.76
C CYS A 201 83.54 -40.61 -7.10
N GLN A 202 83.65 -41.23 -5.93
CA GLN A 202 82.67 -42.13 -5.35
C GLN A 202 81.48 -41.40 -4.71
N THR A 203 80.29 -41.93 -4.96
CA THR A 203 79.01 -41.54 -4.36
C THR A 203 78.87 -42.17 -2.97
N THR A 204 79.48 -41.58 -1.94
CA THR A 204 79.19 -41.95 -0.53
C THR A 204 79.03 -40.77 0.43
N PHE A 205 79.17 -39.51 -0.04
CA PHE A 205 79.07 -38.33 0.83
C PHE A 205 77.72 -37.57 0.78
N HIS A 206 76.76 -37.96 -0.07
CA HIS A 206 75.53 -37.18 -0.26
C HIS A 206 74.40 -37.51 0.73
N ASP A 207 74.32 -38.75 1.24
CA ASP A 207 73.26 -39.18 2.16
C ASP A 207 73.46 -38.67 3.59
N LEU A 208 74.72 -38.49 4.02
CA LEU A 208 75.02 -38.05 5.39
C LEU A 208 74.81 -36.53 5.60
N GLN A 209 75.02 -35.71 4.55
CA GLN A 209 74.77 -34.27 4.60
C GLN A 209 73.28 -33.90 4.51
N SER A 210 72.50 -34.63 3.69
CA SER A 210 71.04 -34.39 3.60
C SER A 210 70.33 -34.68 4.93
N ALA A 211 70.74 -35.73 5.66
CA ALA A 211 70.18 -36.05 6.97
C ALA A 211 70.48 -34.98 8.04
N THR A 212 71.65 -34.33 7.97
CA THR A 212 72.04 -33.27 8.93
C THR A 212 71.33 -31.94 8.65
N TRP A 213 71.11 -31.57 7.39
CA TRP A 213 70.35 -30.36 7.03
C TRP A 213 68.85 -30.48 7.32
N ASN A 214 68.24 -31.65 7.04
CA ASN A 214 66.83 -31.88 7.38
C ASN A 214 66.58 -31.82 8.90
N LYS A 215 67.50 -32.36 9.71
CA LYS A 215 67.39 -32.32 11.18
C LYS A 215 67.42 -30.89 11.76
N LEU A 216 67.99 -29.91 11.04
CA LEU A 216 68.07 -28.51 11.48
C LEU A 216 66.85 -27.67 11.04
N LEU A 217 66.23 -27.99 9.89
CA LEU A 217 65.11 -27.20 9.35
C LEU A 217 63.75 -27.54 9.95
N GLU A 218 63.52 -28.80 10.30
CA GLU A 218 62.25 -29.27 10.89
C GLU A 218 61.83 -28.52 12.17
N PRO A 219 62.70 -28.26 13.16
CA PRO A 219 62.30 -27.51 14.36
C PRO A 219 61.94 -26.05 14.07
N LYS A 220 62.57 -25.41 13.07
CA LYS A 220 62.21 -24.04 12.66
C LYS A 220 60.84 -23.97 11.98
N ARG A 221 60.48 -24.99 11.20
CA ARG A 221 59.14 -25.10 10.60
C ARG A 221 58.07 -25.27 11.66
N GLN A 222 58.30 -26.15 12.62
CA GLN A 222 57.36 -26.41 13.72
C GLN A 222 57.13 -25.16 14.58
N GLN A 223 58.17 -24.43 14.95
CA GLN A 223 58.04 -23.17 15.70
C GLN A 223 57.20 -22.13 14.95
N GLN A 224 57.38 -22.01 13.63
CA GLN A 224 56.63 -21.03 12.85
C GLN A 224 55.16 -21.43 12.66
N GLU A 225 54.84 -22.72 12.60
CA GLU A 225 53.46 -23.20 12.58
C GLU A 225 52.76 -23.00 13.94
N GLU A 226 53.45 -23.22 15.05
CA GLU A 226 52.94 -22.93 16.39
C GLU A 226 52.66 -21.44 16.60
N GLU A 227 53.55 -20.55 16.14
CA GLU A 227 53.32 -19.10 16.18
C GLU A 227 52.08 -18.70 15.37
N ARG A 228 51.91 -19.27 14.18
CA ARG A 228 50.70 -19.04 13.35
C ARG A 228 49.44 -19.53 14.05
N ALA A 229 49.48 -20.73 14.63
CA ALA A 229 48.34 -21.28 15.38
C ALA A 229 47.99 -20.39 16.59
N LYS A 230 49.00 -19.86 17.29
CA LYS A 230 48.81 -18.95 18.41
C LYS A 230 48.20 -17.61 17.99
N ILE A 231 48.66 -17.03 16.87
CA ILE A 231 48.09 -15.81 16.31
C ILE A 231 46.61 -16.02 15.96
N HIS A 232 46.29 -17.08 15.22
CA HIS A 232 44.89 -17.41 14.88
C HIS A 232 44.03 -17.62 16.12
N GLN A 233 44.53 -18.29 17.16
CA GLN A 233 43.80 -18.43 18.42
C GLN A 233 43.58 -17.10 19.14
N THR A 234 44.58 -16.22 19.17
CA THR A 234 44.42 -14.89 19.78
C THR A 234 43.44 -14.01 19.01
N GLU A 235 43.42 -14.12 17.69
CA GLU A 235 42.46 -13.43 16.83
C GLU A 235 41.04 -13.94 17.07
N HIS A 236 40.83 -15.25 17.14
CA HIS A 236 39.55 -15.84 17.53
C HIS A 236 39.07 -15.36 18.90
N ARG A 237 39.96 -15.27 19.90
CA ARG A 237 39.63 -14.72 21.22
C ARG A 237 39.26 -13.24 21.15
N ARG A 238 39.99 -12.42 20.38
CA ARG A 238 39.69 -10.99 20.20
C ARG A 238 38.33 -10.77 19.56
N VAL A 239 38.02 -11.51 18.49
CA VAL A 239 36.74 -11.41 17.79
C VAL A 239 35.59 -11.90 18.69
N ASN A 240 35.81 -12.97 19.45
CA ASN A 240 34.81 -13.47 20.41
C ASN A 240 34.54 -12.45 21.52
N ASN A 241 35.58 -11.88 22.13
CA ASN A 241 35.44 -10.85 23.15
C ASN A 241 34.73 -9.60 22.59
N ALA A 242 35.11 -9.11 21.41
CA ALA A 242 34.44 -7.99 20.77
C ALA A 242 32.96 -8.28 20.45
N PHE A 243 32.63 -9.53 20.13
CA PHE A 243 31.25 -9.98 19.95
C PHE A 243 30.48 -9.99 21.28
N LEU A 244 31.09 -10.47 22.37
CA LEU A 244 30.49 -10.48 23.71
C LEU A 244 30.29 -9.06 24.26
N ASP A 245 31.26 -8.15 24.06
CA ASP A 245 31.14 -6.73 24.45
C ASP A 245 29.97 -6.06 23.72
N ARG A 246 29.78 -6.40 22.45
CA ARG A 246 28.65 -5.91 21.65
C ARG A 246 27.29 -6.48 22.11
N LEU A 247 27.29 -7.67 22.73
CA LEU A 247 26.09 -8.26 23.35
C LEU A 247 25.82 -7.72 24.76
N GLN A 248 26.86 -7.36 25.52
CA GLN A 248 26.70 -6.75 26.85
C GLN A 248 26.37 -5.26 26.77
N GLY A 249 26.85 -4.55 25.73
CA GLY A 249 26.50 -3.16 25.46
C GLY A 249 25.04 -2.93 25.06
N THR A 250 24.26 -3.97 24.79
CA THR A 250 22.81 -3.87 24.48
C THR A 250 21.92 -4.08 25.70
N SER A 251 22.46 -4.38 26.89
CA SER A 251 21.68 -4.61 28.11
C SER A 251 21.58 -3.40 29.06
N GLN A 252 22.05 -2.22 28.67
CA GLN A 252 21.77 -0.97 29.40
C GLN A 252 20.52 -0.29 28.81
N PRO A 253 19.40 -0.17 29.55
CA PRO A 253 18.24 0.56 29.08
C PRO A 253 18.37 2.04 29.46
N GLY A 254 18.51 2.90 28.44
CA GLY A 254 18.16 4.32 28.56
C GLY A 254 19.33 5.30 28.47
N GLY A 255 19.39 6.05 27.37
CA GLY A 255 20.26 7.22 27.24
C GLY A 255 20.50 7.64 25.79
N LEU A 256 19.56 8.38 25.21
CA LEU A 256 19.82 9.21 24.02
C LEU A 256 20.97 10.18 24.32
N GLY A 257 21.98 10.25 23.45
CA GLY A 257 22.79 11.45 23.28
C GLY A 257 24.31 11.28 23.34
N GLN A 258 24.93 11.52 22.18
CA GLN A 258 26.24 12.15 22.00
C GLN A 258 27.51 11.31 22.23
N SER A 259 28.07 10.87 21.12
CA SER A 259 29.52 10.82 20.91
C SER A 259 29.80 11.19 19.46
N GLY A 260 29.65 12.49 19.17
CA GLY A 260 30.26 13.12 18.02
C GLY A 260 31.77 13.15 18.23
N GLY A 261 32.45 12.11 17.73
CA GLY A 261 33.90 12.10 17.60
C GLY A 261 34.24 12.52 16.17
N TYR A 262 34.58 13.79 15.99
CA TYR A 262 35.24 14.32 14.80
C TYR A 262 36.38 13.37 14.37
N CYS A 263 36.24 12.72 13.22
CA CYS A 263 37.39 12.10 12.56
C CYS A 263 38.28 13.23 12.04
N ASN A 264 39.30 13.58 12.82
CA ASN A 264 40.38 14.46 12.43
C ASN A 264 41.09 13.88 11.19
N MET A 265 40.79 14.42 10.01
CA MET A 265 41.58 14.19 8.80
C MET A 265 42.83 15.06 8.87
N ASN A 266 43.89 14.57 9.52
CA ASN A 266 45.24 15.10 9.36
C ASN A 266 46.27 14.00 9.57
N SER A 267 46.60 13.28 8.50
CA SER A 267 47.92 12.66 8.35
C SER A 267 48.36 12.83 6.90
N ALA A 268 48.83 14.04 6.59
CA ALA A 268 49.65 14.30 5.43
C ALA A 268 51.06 13.75 5.72
N ASN A 269 51.43 12.66 5.04
CA ASN A 269 52.82 12.27 4.77
C ASN A 269 52.87 12.08 3.25
N SER A 270 53.34 13.07 2.47
CA SER A 270 54.75 13.32 2.19
C SER A 270 55.49 12.02 1.87
N TRP A 271 55.51 11.68 0.59
CA TRP A 271 56.51 10.79 0.01
C TRP A 271 57.43 11.67 -0.82
N ASP A 272 58.54 12.07 -0.21
CA ASP A 272 59.77 12.42 -0.92
C ASP A 272 60.72 11.21 -0.82
N ILE A 273 61.54 11.05 -1.87
CA ILE A 273 62.52 10.00 -2.22
C ILE A 273 62.00 8.93 -3.19
#